data_AF-A0A7S0RVC2-F1
#
_entry.id   AF-A0A7S0RVC2-F1
#
_cell.length_a   1.000
_cell.length_b   1.000
_cell.length_c   1.000
_cell.angle_alpha   90.00
_cell.angle_beta   90.00
_cell.angle_gamma   90.00
#
_symmetry.space_group_name_H-M   'P 1'
#
loop_
_entity.id
_entity.type
_entity.pdbx_description
1 polymer ?
#
loop_
_entity_poly.entity_id
_entity_poly.type
_entity_poly.pdbx_seq_one_letter_code
_entity_poly.pdbx_strand_id
1 'polypeptide(L)'
;TAVESFAKLADSIWFREGGGRSGGSSSSGGAPPVLYVNQWVGSSLRWSDMGVSLAMDATMFAPGPATAAEIRVTEAPGGGSARFVLALRMPGWLDAGGRGGGGPVVAVNSVEWTDCPGPPTPGTYCRIERVWGRGDAVR
;
A
#
# COMPACT_ATOMS: atom_id res chain seq x y z
N THR A 1 18.37 -23.73 5.50
CA THR A 1 18.37 -22.37 4.93
C THR A 1 17.22 -22.16 3.96
N ALA A 2 17.04 -22.99 2.91
CA ALA A 2 15.94 -22.83 1.94
C ALA A 2 14.53 -22.78 2.57
N VAL A 3 14.19 -23.75 3.43
CA VAL A 3 12.87 -23.81 4.11
C VAL A 3 12.61 -22.56 4.95
N GLU A 4 13.62 -22.08 5.68
CA GLU A 4 13.51 -20.88 6.51
C GLU A 4 13.30 -19.61 5.66
N SER A 5 13.97 -19.49 4.52
CA SER A 5 13.80 -18.36 3.61
C SER A 5 12.38 -18.31 3.02
N PHE A 6 11.82 -19.45 2.63
CA PHE A 6 10.45 -19.51 2.12
C PHE A 6 9.40 -19.24 3.21
N ALA A 7 9.66 -19.65 4.45
CA ALA A 7 8.75 -19.40 5.57
C ALA A 7 8.63 -17.90 5.94
N LYS A 8 9.62 -17.08 5.59
CA LYS A 8 9.69 -15.64 5.93
C LYS A 8 9.32 -14.70 4.79
N LEU A 9 8.80 -15.20 3.67
CA LEU A 9 8.40 -14.34 2.55
C LEU A 9 7.37 -13.27 2.97
N ALA A 10 6.44 -13.63 3.87
CA ALA A 10 5.43 -12.72 4.39
C ALA A 10 6.04 -11.48 5.10
N ASP A 11 7.19 -11.64 5.73
CA ASP A 11 7.87 -10.57 6.48
C ASP A 11 8.34 -9.44 5.56
N SER A 12 8.42 -9.69 4.25
CA SER A 12 8.95 -8.77 3.25
C SER A 12 7.88 -8.08 2.39
N ILE A 13 6.59 -8.29 2.70
CA ILE A 13 5.47 -7.69 1.97
C ILE A 13 5.18 -6.27 2.49
N TRP A 14 5.03 -6.11 3.81
CA TRP A 14 4.56 -4.88 4.45
C TRP A 14 5.59 -4.35 5.44
N PHE A 15 6.12 -3.14 5.24
CA PHE A 15 7.00 -2.47 6.20
C PHE A 15 6.31 -1.26 6.80
N ARG A 16 6.56 -1.01 8.09
CA ARG A 16 5.92 0.09 8.84
C ARG A 16 7.00 1.07 9.30
N GLU A 17 6.75 2.35 9.15
CA GLU A 17 7.59 3.43 9.67
C GLU A 17 6.71 4.39 10.49
N GLY A 18 7.14 4.73 11.70
CA GLY A 18 6.31 5.51 12.64
C GLY A 18 5.13 4.70 13.22
N GLY A 19 4.30 5.36 14.04
CA GLY A 19 3.11 4.74 14.65
C GLY A 19 3.33 4.05 16.01
N GLY A 20 4.39 4.40 16.75
CA GLY A 20 4.55 3.93 18.12
C GLY A 20 3.45 4.46 19.06
N ARG A 21 3.04 3.66 20.04
CA ARG A 21 2.03 3.97 21.08
C ARG A 21 2.23 5.36 21.69
N SER A 22 1.55 6.36 21.16
CA SER A 22 1.22 7.58 21.89
C SER A 22 -0.29 7.57 22.11
N GLY A 23 -0.70 6.90 23.19
CA GLY A 23 -2.01 7.14 23.78
C GLY A 23 -2.03 8.59 24.25
N GLY A 24 -2.61 9.46 23.43
CA GLY A 24 -2.63 10.89 23.71
C GLY A 24 -2.95 11.64 22.44
N SER A 25 -4.15 12.21 22.41
CA SER A 25 -4.48 13.31 21.51
C SER A 25 -3.31 14.30 21.44
N SER A 26 -2.66 14.43 20.28
CA SER A 26 -1.79 15.58 19.99
C SER A 26 -1.69 15.79 18.50
N SER A 27 -2.59 16.63 18.00
CA SER A 27 -2.34 17.50 16.87
C SER A 27 -1.15 18.43 17.18
N SER A 28 0.09 18.03 16.84
CA SER A 28 1.20 18.94 16.55
C SER A 28 2.50 18.20 16.16
N GLY A 29 2.88 18.27 14.88
CA GLY A 29 4.30 18.27 14.46
C GLY A 29 4.99 16.95 14.05
N GLY A 30 4.39 15.77 14.25
CA GLY A 30 4.98 14.50 13.79
C GLY A 30 4.63 14.18 12.33
N ALA A 31 5.57 13.62 11.55
CA ALA A 31 5.26 13.05 10.25
C ALA A 31 4.24 11.90 10.40
N PRO A 32 3.28 11.76 9.46
CA PRO A 32 2.30 10.68 9.52
C PRO A 32 2.97 9.30 9.44
N PRO A 33 2.44 8.27 10.13
CA PRO A 33 2.92 6.89 9.96
C PRO A 33 2.86 6.46 8.49
N VAL A 34 3.82 5.63 8.07
CA VAL A 34 3.94 5.15 6.69
C VAL A 34 3.84 3.64 6.68
N LEU A 35 2.99 3.13 5.79
CA LEU A 35 2.91 1.73 5.45
C LEU A 35 3.45 1.52 4.03
N TYR A 36 4.61 0.87 3.95
CA TYR A 36 5.26 0.49 2.71
C TYR A 36 4.72 -0.85 2.21
N VAL A 37 4.33 -0.88 0.94
CA VAL A 37 3.91 -2.08 0.21
C VAL A 37 5.02 -2.45 -0.77
N ASN A 38 5.78 -3.47 -0.42
CA ASN A 38 6.99 -3.83 -1.15
C ASN A 38 6.75 -4.93 -2.20
N GLN A 39 5.80 -5.83 -1.91
CA GLN A 39 5.47 -6.96 -2.76
C GLN A 39 3.98 -7.00 -3.04
N TRP A 40 3.66 -7.24 -4.31
CA TRP A 40 2.29 -7.30 -4.81
C TRP A 40 1.81 -8.75 -4.85
N VAL A 41 1.56 -9.31 -3.67
CA VAL A 41 1.12 -10.69 -3.46
C VAL A 41 -0.09 -10.69 -2.52
N GLY A 42 -1.09 -11.51 -2.83
CA GLY A 42 -2.29 -11.64 -2.01
C GLY A 42 -1.95 -11.87 -0.54
N SER A 43 -2.37 -10.97 0.34
CA SER A 43 -2.01 -10.99 1.76
C SER A 43 -2.91 -10.09 2.60
N SER A 44 -2.84 -10.24 3.93
CA SER A 44 -3.54 -9.36 4.86
C SER A 44 -2.59 -8.85 5.94
N LEU A 45 -2.78 -7.62 6.38
CA LEU A 45 -2.02 -6.98 7.44
C LEU A 45 -2.94 -6.54 8.57
N ARG A 46 -2.62 -6.90 9.81
CA ARG A 46 -3.18 -6.27 11.01
C ARG A 46 -2.15 -5.33 11.62
N TRP A 47 -2.43 -4.03 11.60
CA TRP A 47 -1.62 -2.99 12.20
C TRP A 47 -2.22 -2.57 13.53
N SER A 48 -1.92 -3.35 14.57
CA SER A 48 -2.48 -3.21 15.91
C SER A 48 -2.27 -1.82 16.53
N ASP A 49 -1.12 -1.20 16.29
CA ASP A 49 -0.77 0.10 16.90
C ASP A 49 -1.66 1.24 16.38
N MET A 50 -2.19 1.10 15.16
CA MET A 50 -3.11 2.04 14.52
C MET A 50 -4.58 1.59 14.57
N GLY A 51 -4.85 0.36 15.01
CA GLY A 51 -6.19 -0.25 14.93
C GLY A 51 -6.70 -0.42 13.50
N VAL A 52 -5.80 -0.61 12.53
CA VAL A 52 -6.12 -0.73 11.09
C VAL A 52 -5.84 -2.17 10.63
N SER A 53 -6.73 -2.70 9.79
CA SER A 53 -6.50 -3.95 9.05
C SER A 53 -6.65 -3.69 7.55
N LEU A 54 -5.76 -4.28 6.75
CA LEU A 54 -5.77 -4.20 5.29
C LEU A 54 -5.77 -5.60 4.67
N ALA A 55 -6.43 -5.74 3.54
CA ALA A 55 -6.34 -6.91 2.67
C ALA A 55 -5.86 -6.49 1.29
N MET A 56 -4.96 -7.27 0.70
CA MET A 56 -4.47 -7.10 -0.66
C MET A 56 -4.85 -8.32 -1.48
N ASP A 57 -5.56 -8.10 -2.57
CA ASP A 57 -5.77 -9.06 -3.64
C ASP A 57 -4.86 -8.68 -4.81
N ALA A 58 -4.05 -9.61 -5.31
CA ALA A 58 -3.07 -9.31 -6.37
C ALA A 58 -3.03 -10.42 -7.42
N THR A 59 -3.06 -10.03 -8.70
CA THR A 59 -3.00 -10.92 -9.87
C THR A 59 -1.68 -10.79 -10.63
N MET A 60 -0.66 -10.17 -10.03
CA MET A 60 0.63 -9.86 -10.68
C MET A 60 1.38 -11.08 -11.23
N PHE A 61 1.05 -12.28 -10.74
CA PHE A 61 1.64 -13.55 -11.18
C PHE A 61 0.60 -14.53 -11.76
N ALA A 62 -0.64 -14.07 -11.98
CA ALA A 62 -1.69 -14.87 -12.57
C ALA A 62 -1.55 -14.88 -14.11
N PRO A 63 -1.89 -15.99 -14.80
CA PRO A 63 -1.96 -16.01 -16.26
C PRO A 63 -3.01 -15.01 -16.76
N GLY A 64 -2.61 -14.11 -17.66
CA GLY A 64 -3.53 -13.15 -18.27
C GLY A 64 -2.85 -11.85 -18.71
N PRO A 65 -3.58 -10.98 -19.44
CA PRO A 65 -3.01 -9.77 -20.03
C PRO A 65 -2.87 -8.59 -19.05
N ALA A 66 -3.44 -8.68 -17.84
CA ALA A 66 -3.49 -7.57 -16.89
C ALA A 66 -2.98 -7.98 -15.51
N THR A 67 -1.91 -7.31 -15.08
CA THR A 67 -1.38 -7.36 -13.73
C THR A 67 -2.06 -6.27 -12.90
N ALA A 68 -2.82 -6.66 -11.88
CA ALA A 68 -3.54 -5.73 -11.01
C ALA A 68 -3.35 -6.10 -9.54
N ALA A 69 -3.53 -5.13 -8.66
CA ALA A 69 -3.68 -5.36 -7.24
C ALA A 69 -4.77 -4.43 -6.69
N GLU A 70 -5.51 -4.87 -5.68
CA GLU A 70 -6.40 -4.02 -4.90
C GLU A 70 -6.01 -4.15 -3.43
N ILE A 71 -5.78 -3.02 -2.76
CA ILE A 71 -5.57 -2.94 -1.32
C ILE A 71 -6.81 -2.30 -0.72
N ARG A 72 -7.48 -2.99 0.20
CA ARG A 72 -8.68 -2.52 0.87
C ARG A 72 -8.48 -2.42 2.37
N VAL A 73 -8.94 -1.32 2.96
CA VAL A 73 -9.03 -1.17 4.41
C VAL A 73 -10.23 -1.97 4.91
N THR A 74 -9.96 -3.07 5.61
CA THR A 74 -11.00 -3.96 6.15
C THR A 74 -11.44 -3.54 7.55
N GLU A 75 -10.55 -2.93 8.33
CA GLU A 75 -10.86 -2.41 9.67
C GLU A 75 -10.16 -1.07 9.89
N ALA A 76 -10.82 -0.19 10.65
CA ALA A 76 -10.33 1.11 11.05
C ALA A 76 -10.62 1.34 12.55
N PRO A 77 -9.83 2.15 13.26
CA PRO A 77 -9.91 2.28 14.71
C PRO A 77 -11.27 2.80 15.17
N GLY A 78 -11.90 2.07 16.10
CA GLY A 78 -13.20 2.43 16.67
C GLY A 78 -14.35 2.51 15.65
N GLY A 79 -14.20 1.93 14.46
CA GLY A 79 -15.15 2.08 13.35
C GLY A 79 -15.06 3.43 12.62
N GLY A 80 -14.07 4.26 12.94
CA GLY A 80 -13.82 5.55 12.32
C GLY A 80 -12.79 5.47 11.19
N SER A 81 -11.76 6.31 11.27
CA SER A 81 -10.71 6.42 10.26
C SER A 81 -9.33 6.68 10.90
N ALA A 82 -8.28 6.44 10.13
CA ALA A 82 -6.89 6.66 10.54
C ALA A 82 -6.12 7.43 9.47
N ARG A 83 -5.33 8.44 9.87
CA ARG A 83 -4.43 9.14 8.95
C ARG A 83 -3.10 8.39 8.87
N PHE A 84 -2.71 7.98 7.67
CA PHE A 84 -1.40 7.41 7.38
C PHE A 84 -1.07 7.51 5.89
N VAL A 85 0.21 7.30 5.56
CA VAL A 85 0.70 7.25 4.18
C VAL A 85 0.76 5.81 3.72
N LEU A 86 0.14 5.50 2.59
CA LEU A 86 0.36 4.24 1.88
C LEU A 86 1.44 4.47 0.82
N ALA A 87 2.61 3.85 0.99
CA ALA A 87 3.75 3.94 0.08
C ALA A 87 3.82 2.69 -0.80
N LEU A 88 3.36 2.83 -2.05
CA LEU A 88 3.26 1.74 -3.02
C LEU A 88 4.54 1.63 -3.83
N ARG A 89 5.24 0.50 -3.74
CA ARG A 89 6.42 0.26 -4.58
C ARG A 89 6.01 0.10 -6.03
N MET A 90 6.49 0.97 -6.90
CA MET A 90 6.40 0.80 -8.34
C MET A 90 7.57 -0.09 -8.79
N PRO A 91 7.35 -1.35 -9.21
CA PRO A 91 8.45 -2.18 -9.63
C PRO A 91 9.21 -1.56 -10.82
N GLY A 92 10.54 -1.61 -10.79
CA GLY A 92 11.38 -1.00 -11.83
C GLY A 92 11.25 -1.64 -13.22
N TRP A 93 10.64 -2.82 -13.31
CA TRP A 93 10.36 -3.51 -14.57
C TRP A 93 9.05 -3.06 -15.23
N LEU A 94 8.23 -2.24 -14.56
CA LEU A 94 7.03 -1.68 -15.17
C LEU A 94 7.42 -0.82 -16.36
N ASP A 95 6.70 -0.96 -17.47
CA ASP A 95 6.89 -0.07 -18.62
C ASP A 95 6.44 1.34 -18.23
N ALA A 96 7.36 2.30 -18.31
CA ALA A 96 7.10 3.72 -18.08
C ALA A 96 6.30 4.38 -19.23
N GLY A 97 5.64 3.61 -20.09
CA GLY A 97 4.98 4.09 -21.31
C GLY A 97 5.77 3.86 -22.62
N GLY A 98 6.63 2.84 -22.69
CA GLY A 98 7.38 2.47 -23.90
C GLY A 98 6.85 1.23 -24.62
N ARG A 99 6.70 1.31 -25.96
CA ARG A 99 6.28 0.27 -26.92
C ARG A 99 4.82 -0.23 -26.89
N GLY A 100 3.89 0.53 -26.34
CA GLY A 100 2.45 0.40 -26.67
C GLY A 100 1.47 0.19 -25.51
N GLY A 101 1.91 0.29 -24.25
CA GLY A 101 1.04 0.24 -23.07
C GLY A 101 1.17 1.50 -22.23
N GLY A 102 0.06 2.00 -21.69
CA GLY A 102 0.06 3.09 -20.69
C GLY A 102 0.87 2.67 -19.46
N GLY A 103 1.54 3.63 -18.82
CA GLY A 103 2.31 3.39 -17.60
C GLY A 103 1.45 2.90 -16.43
N PRO A 104 2.05 2.64 -15.26
CA PRO A 104 1.28 2.27 -14.06
C PRO A 104 0.21 3.30 -13.76
N VAL A 105 -1.01 2.82 -13.56
CA VAL A 105 -2.15 3.63 -13.13
C VAL A 105 -2.45 3.27 -11.68
N VAL A 106 -2.62 4.28 -10.84
CA VAL A 106 -3.07 4.13 -9.46
C VAL A 106 -4.44 4.79 -9.36
N ALA A 107 -5.39 4.14 -8.69
CA ALA A 107 -6.68 4.71 -8.37
C ALA A 107 -6.99 4.57 -6.88
N VAL A 108 -7.57 5.60 -6.29
CA VAL A 108 -8.09 5.56 -4.92
C VAL A 108 -9.61 5.71 -4.99
N ASN A 109 -10.34 4.73 -4.46
CA ASN A 109 -11.81 4.68 -4.53
C ASN A 109 -12.34 4.88 -5.96
N SER A 110 -11.72 4.20 -6.93
CA SER A 110 -12.04 4.28 -8.36
C SER A 110 -11.75 5.62 -9.05
N VAL A 111 -11.11 6.57 -8.35
CA VAL A 111 -10.66 7.84 -8.93
C VAL A 111 -9.16 7.74 -9.17
N GLU A 112 -8.72 8.01 -10.39
CA GLU A 112 -7.30 8.03 -10.76
C GLU A 112 -6.52 8.98 -9.84
N TRP A 113 -5.41 8.48 -9.31
CA TRP A 113 -4.54 9.19 -8.39
C TRP A 113 -3.27 9.64 -9.10
N THR A 114 -3.16 10.94 -9.30
CA THR A 114 -2.01 11.58 -9.97
C THR A 114 -1.09 12.31 -9.00
N ASP A 115 -1.45 12.37 -7.72
CA ASP A 115 -0.71 13.05 -6.65
C ASP A 115 0.25 12.11 -5.91
N CYS A 116 0.87 11.16 -6.64
CA CYS A 116 2.22 10.77 -6.26
C CYS A 116 3.12 12.00 -6.55
N PRO A 117 4.34 12.15 -6.01
CA PRO A 117 5.20 13.28 -6.35
C PRO A 117 5.62 13.26 -7.84
N GLY A 118 4.69 13.57 -8.75
CA GLY A 118 4.67 13.23 -10.18
C GLY A 118 3.87 11.96 -10.51
N PRO A 119 3.67 11.63 -11.80
CA PRO A 119 3.07 10.37 -12.22
C PRO A 119 3.79 9.15 -11.61
N PRO A 120 3.08 8.04 -11.33
CA PRO A 120 3.70 6.80 -10.85
C PRO A 120 4.90 6.40 -11.72
N THR A 121 6.10 6.42 -11.14
CA THR A 121 7.36 6.20 -11.87
C THR A 121 7.96 4.85 -11.47
N PRO A 122 8.31 3.96 -12.41
CA PRO A 122 8.95 2.68 -12.10
C PRO A 122 10.21 2.85 -11.23
N GLY A 123 10.40 1.96 -10.27
CA GLY A 123 11.54 1.97 -9.35
C GLY A 123 11.40 2.93 -8.16
N THR A 124 10.29 3.66 -8.05
CA THR A 124 10.02 4.60 -6.95
C THR A 124 8.87 4.13 -6.04
N TYR A 125 8.50 4.94 -5.05
CA TYR A 125 7.27 4.75 -4.28
C TYR A 125 6.26 5.83 -4.63
N CYS A 126 5.04 5.44 -5.03
CA CYS A 126 3.91 6.37 -4.99
C CYS A 126 3.41 6.48 -3.56
N ARG A 127 3.36 7.70 -3.01
CA ARG A 127 2.93 7.96 -1.64
C ARG A 127 1.53 8.55 -1.65
N ILE A 128 0.61 7.92 -0.93
CA ILE A 128 -0.78 8.35 -0.82
C ILE A 128 -1.05 8.67 0.65
N GLU A 129 -1.01 9.95 0.99
CA GLU A 129 -1.36 10.42 2.33
C GLU A 129 -2.84 10.76 2.42
N ARG A 130 -3.60 10.01 3.23
CA ARG A 130 -5.04 10.23 3.41
C ARG A 130 -5.47 9.88 4.83
N VAL A 131 -6.71 10.27 5.13
CA VAL A 131 -7.51 9.71 6.21
C VAL A 131 -8.25 8.51 5.62
N TRP A 132 -7.90 7.31 6.07
CA TRP A 132 -8.40 6.04 5.56
C TRP A 132 -9.49 5.49 6.48
N GLY A 133 -10.66 5.23 5.92
CA GLY A 133 -11.78 4.55 6.58
C GLY A 133 -11.96 3.13 6.08
N ARG A 134 -12.78 2.34 6.80
CA ARG A 134 -13.19 1.01 6.33
C ARG A 134 -13.85 1.12 4.95
N GLY A 135 -13.44 0.25 4.04
CA GLY A 135 -13.98 0.18 2.68
C GLY A 135 -13.20 0.99 1.65
N ASP A 136 -12.34 1.93 2.09
CA ASP A 136 -11.42 2.61 1.19
C ASP A 136 -10.51 1.59 0.50
N ALA A 137 -10.26 1.84 -0.79
CA ALA A 137 -9.51 0.94 -1.65
C ALA A 137 -8.52 1.70 -2.54
N VAL A 138 -7.41 1.04 -2.82
CA VAL A 138 -6.39 1.47 -3.76
C VAL A 138 -6.19 0.37 -4.80
N ARG A 139 -6.20 0.72 -6.08
CA ARG A 139 -6.01 -0.21 -7.20
C ARG A 139 -4.87 0.25 -8.10
#